data_AF-A0A455C1V7-F1
#
_entry.id   AF-A0A455C1V7-F1
#
_cell.length_a   1.000
_cell.length_b   1.000
_cell.length_c   1.000
_cell.angle_alpha   90.00
_cell.angle_beta   90.00
_cell.angle_gamma   90.00
#
_symmetry.space_group_name_H-M   'P 1'
#
loop_
_entity.id
_entity.type
_entity.pdbx_description
1 polymer ?
#
loop_
_entity_poly.entity_id
_entity_poly.type
_entity_poly.pdbx_seq_one_letter_code
_entity_poly.pdbx_strand_id
1 'polypeptide(L)'
;MLKSFFPWFGLDIGGTLVKLVYFEPKDITAEEEEEEVESLKSIRKYLTSNVAYGSTGIRDVHLELKDLTLCGRKGNLHFIRFPTHDMPAFIQMGRDKNFSSLHTVFCATGGGAYKFEQDFLTIGDLQLCKLDELDCLIKGILYIDSVGFNGRSQCYYFENPADSEKCQKLPFDLRNPYPLLLVNIGSGVSILAVYSKDNYKRVTGTSLGGGTFFGLCCLLTGCTTFEEALEMASRGDSTKVDKLVRDIYGGDYERFGLPGWAVASSFGNMMSKEKREAVSKEDLARATLITITNNIGSIARMCALNENINQVVFVGNFLRINTIAMRLLAYALDYWSKGQLKALFSEHEGYFGAVGALLELLKIP
;
A
#
# COMPACT_ATOMS: atom_id res chain seq x y z
N MET A 1 -23.75 6.11 -22.55
CA MET A 1 -22.78 6.51 -21.50
C MET A 1 -21.90 7.58 -22.13
N LEU A 2 -21.90 8.81 -21.61
CA LEU A 2 -21.00 9.86 -22.11
C LEU A 2 -19.56 9.37 -21.87
N LYS A 3 -18.78 9.17 -22.95
CA LYS A 3 -17.37 8.79 -22.84
C LYS A 3 -16.62 9.98 -22.24
N SER A 4 -15.95 9.78 -21.11
CA SER A 4 -14.99 10.78 -20.61
C SER A 4 -13.88 10.94 -21.64
N PHE A 5 -13.54 12.17 -22.03
CA PHE A 5 -12.37 12.43 -22.87
C PHE A 5 -11.08 12.06 -22.12
N PHE A 6 -9.98 11.83 -22.84
CA PHE A 6 -8.67 11.66 -22.22
C PHE A 6 -8.14 12.99 -21.69
N PRO A 7 -7.23 12.98 -20.70
CA PRO A 7 -6.60 11.83 -20.04
C PRO A 7 -7.47 11.22 -18.94
N TRP A 8 -7.24 9.94 -18.61
CA TRP A 8 -7.94 9.27 -17.52
C TRP A 8 -7.00 9.03 -16.35
N PHE A 9 -7.32 9.68 -15.23
CA PHE A 9 -6.56 9.60 -14.00
C PHE A 9 -7.43 9.18 -12.82
N GLY A 10 -6.81 8.51 -11.87
CA GLY A 10 -7.33 8.35 -10.52
C GLY A 10 -6.25 8.70 -9.51
N LEU A 11 -6.60 9.51 -8.51
CA LEU A 11 -5.66 10.04 -7.54
C LEU A 11 -6.04 9.58 -6.13
N ASP A 12 -5.07 9.14 -5.34
CA ASP A 12 -5.23 8.85 -3.91
C ASP A 12 -4.15 9.60 -3.14
N ILE A 13 -4.58 10.66 -2.45
CA ILE A 13 -3.73 11.56 -1.70
C ILE A 13 -3.70 11.13 -0.23
N GLY A 14 -2.78 10.21 0.08
CA GLY A 14 -2.60 9.71 1.44
C GLY A 14 -1.79 10.66 2.33
N GLY A 15 -1.62 10.28 3.61
CA GLY A 15 -0.86 11.08 4.57
C GLY A 15 0.65 11.19 4.26
N THR A 16 1.24 10.13 3.68
CA THR A 16 2.68 10.07 3.37
C THR A 16 2.97 10.01 1.88
N LEU A 17 2.15 9.27 1.11
CA LEU A 17 2.32 9.09 -0.33
C LEU A 17 1.05 9.47 -1.07
N VAL A 18 1.26 10.07 -2.22
CA VAL A 18 0.29 10.25 -3.29
C VAL A 18 0.46 9.12 -4.27
N LYS A 19 -0.66 8.55 -4.71
CA LYS A 19 -0.69 7.51 -5.73
C LYS A 19 -1.55 8.02 -6.88
N LEU A 20 -1.00 7.96 -8.08
CA LEU A 20 -1.62 8.35 -9.33
C LEU A 20 -1.67 7.11 -10.22
N VAL A 21 -2.85 6.81 -10.73
CA VAL A 21 -3.05 5.82 -11.78
C VAL A 21 -3.38 6.55 -13.07
N TYR A 22 -2.73 6.15 -14.16
CA TYR A 22 -2.91 6.75 -15.48
C TYR A 22 -3.21 5.67 -16.51
N PHE A 23 -4.33 5.78 -17.22
CA PHE A 23 -4.60 4.93 -18.37
C PHE A 23 -4.05 5.58 -19.65
N GLU A 24 -3.05 4.94 -20.24
CA GLU A 24 -2.46 5.31 -21.52
C GLU A 24 -3.18 4.57 -22.66
N PRO A 25 -3.99 5.24 -23.49
CA PRO A 25 -4.59 4.61 -24.65
C PRO A 25 -3.53 4.19 -25.67
N LYS A 26 -3.69 2.98 -26.22
CA LYS A 26 -2.85 2.41 -27.30
C LYS A 26 -3.61 2.23 -28.61
N ASP A 27 -4.87 2.68 -28.64
CA ASP A 27 -5.82 2.53 -29.74
C ASP A 27 -6.29 3.87 -30.31
N ILE A 28 -5.45 4.91 -30.19
CA ILE A 28 -5.76 6.25 -30.74
C ILE A 28 -5.74 6.19 -32.26
N THR A 29 -6.81 6.68 -32.90
CA THR A 29 -6.86 6.83 -34.36
C THR A 29 -6.18 8.11 -34.81
N ALA A 30 -5.84 8.21 -36.10
CA ALA A 30 -5.26 9.44 -36.66
C ALA A 30 -6.22 10.64 -36.50
N GLU A 31 -7.54 10.43 -36.62
CA GLU A 31 -8.51 11.51 -36.41
C GLU A 31 -8.54 11.96 -34.94
N GLU A 32 -8.53 11.02 -33.99
CA GLU A 32 -8.47 11.35 -32.55
C GLU A 32 -7.18 12.10 -32.22
N GLU A 33 -6.06 11.78 -32.87
CA GLU A 33 -4.78 12.46 -32.67
C GLU A 33 -4.79 13.89 -33.25
N GLU A 34 -5.50 14.14 -34.36
CA GLU A 34 -5.66 15.49 -34.93
C GLU A 34 -6.55 16.39 -34.06
N GLU A 35 -7.60 15.83 -33.45
CA GLU A 35 -8.50 16.54 -32.53
C GLU A 35 -7.87 16.78 -31.14
N GLU A 36 -6.75 16.10 -30.85
CA GLU A 36 -6.12 16.13 -29.55
C GLU A 36 -5.33 17.42 -29.30
N VAL A 37 -5.68 18.13 -28.22
CA VAL A 37 -5.00 19.37 -27.81
C VAL A 37 -3.52 19.09 -27.49
N GLU A 38 -2.62 19.98 -27.90
CA GLU A 38 -1.16 19.81 -27.73
C GLU A 38 -0.73 19.56 -26.27
N SER A 39 -1.44 20.14 -25.30
CA SER A 39 -1.20 19.90 -23.86
C SER A 39 -1.36 18.42 -23.51
N LEU A 40 -2.34 17.73 -24.10
CA LEU A 40 -2.63 16.32 -23.87
C LEU A 40 -1.52 15.43 -24.43
N LYS A 41 -1.07 15.71 -25.65
CA LYS A 41 0.06 15.02 -26.30
C LYS A 41 1.34 15.16 -25.46
N SER A 42 1.61 16.38 -25.00
CA SER A 42 2.76 16.69 -24.15
C SER A 42 2.72 15.92 -22.82
N ILE A 43 1.56 15.86 -22.17
CA ILE A 43 1.39 15.15 -20.89
C ILE A 43 1.49 13.64 -21.07
N ARG A 44 0.84 13.06 -22.10
CA ARG A 44 1.01 11.64 -22.43
C ARG A 44 2.48 11.31 -22.63
N LYS A 45 3.17 12.06 -23.50
CA LYS A 45 4.60 11.86 -23.78
C LYS A 45 5.44 11.99 -22.51
N TYR A 46 5.18 13.00 -21.69
CA TYR A 46 5.89 13.21 -20.42
C TYR A 46 5.74 12.00 -19.48
N LEU A 47 4.53 11.46 -19.34
CA LEU A 47 4.27 10.31 -18.47
C LEU A 47 4.89 9.01 -19.02
N THR A 48 4.86 8.80 -20.34
CA THR A 48 5.27 7.53 -20.94
C THR A 48 6.76 7.45 -21.25
N SER A 49 7.40 8.60 -21.55
CA SER A 49 8.84 8.64 -21.86
C SER A 49 9.74 8.71 -20.62
N ASN A 50 9.18 8.96 -19.44
CA ASN A 50 9.93 9.09 -18.19
C ASN A 50 9.48 8.07 -17.14
N VAL A 51 10.42 7.62 -16.30
CA VAL A 51 10.14 6.76 -15.14
C VAL A 51 10.33 7.49 -13.81
N ALA A 52 10.95 8.66 -13.85
CA ALA A 52 11.10 9.59 -12.75
C ALA A 52 10.55 10.96 -13.14
N TYR A 53 9.85 11.62 -12.22
CA TYR A 53 9.18 12.90 -12.43
C TYR A 53 9.63 13.91 -11.37
N GLY A 54 10.28 14.99 -11.79
CA GLY A 54 10.91 15.91 -10.86
C GLY A 54 11.99 15.22 -10.03
N SER A 55 12.07 15.55 -8.74
CA SER A 55 13.05 14.97 -7.81
C SER A 55 12.58 13.69 -7.11
N THR A 56 11.27 13.48 -6.97
CA THR A 56 10.72 12.43 -6.07
C THR A 56 9.62 11.57 -6.68
N GLY A 57 9.06 11.95 -7.84
CA GLY A 57 8.04 11.17 -8.52
C GLY A 57 8.62 9.94 -9.20
N ILE A 58 7.97 8.79 -9.02
CA ILE A 58 8.43 7.51 -9.54
C ILE A 58 7.25 6.80 -10.21
N ARG A 59 7.47 6.29 -11.43
CA ARG A 59 6.59 5.31 -12.07
C ARG A 59 7.09 3.90 -11.77
N ASP A 60 6.27 3.11 -11.11
CA ASP A 60 6.57 1.71 -10.81
C ASP A 60 6.28 0.84 -12.05
N VAL A 61 7.19 0.92 -13.04
CA VAL A 61 7.05 0.27 -14.37
C VAL A 61 6.79 -1.24 -14.27
N HIS A 62 7.32 -1.89 -13.24
CA HIS A 62 7.13 -3.32 -13.02
C HIS A 62 5.67 -3.70 -12.73
N LEU A 63 4.82 -2.74 -12.35
CA LEU A 63 3.39 -2.91 -12.08
C LEU A 63 2.50 -2.59 -13.29
N GLU A 64 3.04 -2.14 -14.42
CA GLU A 64 2.22 -1.77 -15.59
C GLU A 64 1.30 -2.93 -16.02
N LEU A 65 -0.02 -2.67 -16.09
CA LEU A 65 -0.98 -3.59 -16.72
C LEU A 65 -1.03 -3.28 -18.21
N LYS A 66 -0.71 -4.27 -19.05
CA LYS A 66 -0.54 -4.10 -20.49
C LYS A 66 -1.74 -4.64 -21.26
N ASP A 67 -2.09 -3.99 -22.37
CA ASP A 67 -3.23 -4.35 -23.23
C ASP A 67 -4.55 -4.52 -22.46
N LEU A 68 -4.76 -3.68 -21.45
CA LEU A 68 -5.98 -3.62 -20.67
C LEU A 68 -7.10 -3.03 -21.51
N THR A 69 -8.26 -3.69 -21.52
CA THR A 69 -9.49 -3.11 -22.07
C THR A 69 -10.28 -2.45 -20.95
N LEU A 70 -10.40 -1.11 -21.01
CA LEU A 70 -11.09 -0.30 -20.01
C LEU A 70 -12.09 0.63 -20.71
N CYS A 71 -13.38 0.55 -20.36
CA CYS A 71 -14.46 1.33 -21.01
C CYS A 71 -14.47 1.26 -22.56
N GLY A 72 -14.14 0.10 -23.11
CA GLY A 72 -14.09 -0.12 -24.56
C GLY A 72 -12.88 0.49 -25.26
N ARG A 73 -11.88 0.99 -24.51
CA ARG A 73 -10.57 1.43 -25.01
C ARG A 73 -9.51 0.41 -24.65
N LYS A 74 -8.55 0.17 -25.53
CA LYS A 74 -7.35 -0.64 -25.27
C LYS A 74 -6.17 0.26 -24.91
N GLY A 75 -5.47 -0.09 -23.83
CA GLY A 75 -4.36 0.71 -23.34
C GLY A 75 -3.56 0.03 -22.25
N ASN A 76 -2.65 0.79 -21.66
CA ASN A 76 -1.85 0.36 -20.53
C ASN A 76 -2.23 1.15 -19.28
N LEU A 77 -2.26 0.50 -18.12
CA LEU A 77 -2.48 1.15 -16.84
C LEU A 77 -1.14 1.35 -16.12
N HIS A 78 -0.78 2.60 -15.87
CA HIS A 78 0.47 3.01 -15.23
C HIS A 78 0.24 3.40 -13.77
N PHE A 79 1.23 3.09 -12.93
CA PHE A 79 1.21 3.32 -11.49
C PHE A 79 2.33 4.26 -11.08
N ILE A 80 1.99 5.41 -10.53
CA ILE A 80 2.91 6.50 -10.24
C ILE A 80 2.72 6.94 -8.78
N ARG A 81 3.81 7.22 -8.09
CA ARG A 81 3.76 7.73 -6.71
C ARG A 81 4.76 8.85 -6.49
N PHE A 82 4.45 9.69 -5.52
CA PHE A 82 5.37 10.69 -4.98
C PHE A 82 5.00 11.00 -3.52
N PRO A 83 5.91 11.57 -2.74
CA PRO A 83 5.62 11.96 -1.37
C PRO A 83 4.56 13.05 -1.28
N THR A 84 3.63 12.93 -0.33
CA THR A 84 2.58 13.97 -0.12
C THR A 84 3.18 15.33 0.25
N HIS A 85 4.41 15.36 0.81
CA HIS A 85 5.08 16.63 1.09
C HIS A 85 5.40 17.44 -0.18
N ASP A 86 5.53 16.78 -1.33
CA ASP A 86 5.78 17.42 -2.63
C ASP A 86 4.49 17.82 -3.37
N MET A 87 3.32 17.73 -2.72
CA MET A 87 2.05 18.15 -3.29
C MET A 87 2.07 19.58 -3.89
N PRO A 88 2.69 20.59 -3.24
CA PRO A 88 2.77 21.93 -3.82
C PRO A 88 3.46 21.96 -5.18
N ALA A 89 4.54 21.18 -5.35
CA ALA A 89 5.26 21.09 -6.62
C ALA A 89 4.43 20.38 -7.69
N PHE A 90 3.66 19.35 -7.32
CA PHE A 90 2.74 18.68 -8.24
C PHE A 90 1.62 19.61 -8.73
N ILE A 91 1.00 20.39 -7.83
CA ILE A 91 -0.07 21.33 -8.20
C ILE A 91 0.48 22.43 -9.11
N GLN A 92 1.66 22.97 -8.80
CA GLN A 92 2.33 23.96 -9.65
C GLN A 92 2.64 23.38 -11.04
N MET A 93 3.15 22.14 -11.11
CA MET A 93 3.36 21.45 -12.38
C MET A 93 2.06 21.29 -13.18
N GLY A 94 0.95 20.97 -12.49
CA GLY A 94 -0.37 20.88 -13.12
C GLY A 94 -0.78 22.19 -13.80
N ARG A 95 -0.52 23.33 -13.15
CA ARG A 95 -0.73 24.66 -13.72
C ARG A 95 0.17 24.91 -14.92
N ASP A 96 1.48 24.68 -14.78
CA ASP A 96 2.49 24.96 -15.80
C ASP A 96 2.32 24.08 -17.05
N LYS A 97 1.76 22.87 -16.88
CA LYS A 97 1.43 21.95 -17.96
C LYS A 97 -0.03 22.07 -18.43
N ASN A 98 -0.77 23.08 -17.97
CA ASN A 98 -2.14 23.37 -18.35
C ASN A 98 -3.12 22.19 -18.17
N PHE A 99 -3.07 21.50 -17.03
CA PHE A 99 -3.96 20.37 -16.74
C PHE A 99 -5.44 20.77 -16.80
N SER A 100 -5.79 22.01 -16.46
CA SER A 100 -7.18 22.51 -16.53
C SER A 100 -7.75 22.57 -17.94
N SER A 101 -6.88 22.62 -18.98
CA SER A 101 -7.31 22.52 -20.39
C SER A 101 -7.73 21.11 -20.80
N LEU A 102 -7.39 20.09 -19.99
CA LEU A 102 -7.62 18.68 -20.29
C LEU A 102 -8.88 18.14 -19.60
N HIS A 103 -9.01 18.45 -18.31
CA HIS A 103 -10.18 18.15 -17.51
C HIS A 103 -10.31 19.19 -16.42
N THR A 104 -11.51 19.70 -16.22
CA THR A 104 -11.80 20.59 -15.09
C THR A 104 -11.89 19.82 -13.77
N VAL A 105 -12.10 18.50 -13.81
CA VAL A 105 -12.35 17.65 -12.63
C VAL A 105 -11.41 16.45 -12.58
N PHE A 106 -10.73 16.28 -11.44
CA PHE A 106 -9.94 15.09 -11.12
C PHE A 106 -10.64 14.28 -10.02
N CYS A 107 -10.87 12.98 -10.24
CA CYS A 107 -11.32 12.08 -9.19
C CYS A 107 -10.17 11.81 -8.22
N ALA A 108 -10.37 12.19 -6.96
CA ALA A 108 -9.38 12.09 -5.91
C ALA A 108 -9.98 11.49 -4.64
N THR A 109 -9.26 10.55 -4.04
CA THR A 109 -9.60 9.93 -2.76
C THR A 109 -8.47 10.14 -1.73
N GLY A 110 -8.66 9.61 -0.52
CA GLY A 110 -7.76 9.79 0.60
C GLY A 110 -7.94 11.16 1.29
N GLY A 111 -7.47 11.26 2.53
CA GLY A 111 -7.65 12.49 3.33
C GLY A 111 -7.08 13.76 2.67
N GLY A 112 -6.08 13.63 1.80
CA GLY A 112 -5.51 14.75 1.05
C GLY A 112 -6.44 15.34 -0.01
N ALA A 113 -7.42 14.59 -0.51
CA ALA A 113 -8.44 15.13 -1.43
C ALA A 113 -9.26 16.25 -0.78
N TYR A 114 -9.47 16.17 0.53
CA TYR A 114 -10.09 17.24 1.32
C TYR A 114 -9.08 18.32 1.70
N LYS A 115 -7.89 17.93 2.16
CA LYS A 115 -6.86 18.88 2.64
C LYS A 115 -6.40 19.86 1.56
N PHE A 116 -6.19 19.38 0.34
CA PHE A 116 -5.60 20.16 -0.75
C PHE A 116 -6.63 20.69 -1.76
N GLU A 117 -7.94 20.53 -1.50
CA GLU A 117 -9.00 20.96 -2.42
C GLU A 117 -8.83 22.43 -2.85
N GLN A 118 -8.60 23.32 -1.89
CA GLN A 118 -8.45 24.75 -2.17
C GLN A 118 -7.17 25.05 -2.97
N ASP A 119 -6.08 24.32 -2.73
CA ASP A 119 -4.82 24.50 -3.44
C ASP A 119 -4.96 24.06 -4.90
N PHE A 120 -5.61 22.91 -5.15
CA PHE A 120 -5.92 22.45 -6.50
C PHE A 120 -6.80 23.46 -7.25
N LEU A 121 -7.81 24.03 -6.58
CA LEU A 121 -8.70 25.01 -7.20
C LEU A 121 -7.98 26.33 -7.51
N THR A 122 -7.23 26.88 -6.57
CA THR A 122 -6.68 28.24 -6.68
C THR A 122 -5.36 28.30 -7.45
N ILE A 123 -4.49 27.29 -7.29
CA ILE A 123 -3.17 27.25 -7.92
C ILE A 123 -3.26 26.45 -9.22
N GLY A 124 -3.90 25.27 -9.16
CA GLY A 124 -3.98 24.33 -10.28
C GLY A 124 -5.09 24.63 -11.28
N ASP A 125 -6.08 25.46 -10.93
CA ASP A 125 -7.32 25.66 -11.71
C ASP A 125 -8.06 24.33 -11.97
N LEU A 126 -8.05 23.45 -10.97
CA LEU A 126 -8.63 22.10 -11.03
C LEU A 126 -9.61 21.87 -9.89
N GLN A 127 -10.76 21.28 -10.19
CA GLN A 127 -11.71 20.81 -9.19
C GLN A 127 -11.41 19.35 -8.82
N LEU A 128 -11.53 19.03 -7.55
CA LEU A 128 -11.45 17.65 -7.08
C LEU A 128 -12.85 17.06 -6.90
N CYS A 129 -13.14 15.98 -7.63
CA CYS A 129 -14.23 15.07 -7.28
C CYS A 129 -13.73 14.18 -6.12
N LYS A 130 -14.08 14.58 -4.90
CA LYS A 130 -13.67 13.89 -3.67
C LYS A 130 -14.47 12.61 -3.48
N LEU A 131 -13.76 11.51 -3.25
CA LEU A 131 -14.30 10.17 -3.05
C LEU A 131 -13.83 9.61 -1.72
N ASP A 132 -14.58 8.66 -1.14
CA ASP A 132 -14.17 7.99 0.10
C ASP A 132 -12.96 7.07 -0.13
N GLU A 133 -12.05 7.03 0.84
CA GLU A 133 -10.79 6.26 0.76
C GLU A 133 -11.03 4.75 0.75
N LEU A 134 -11.95 4.29 1.60
CA LEU A 134 -12.21 2.88 1.79
C LEU A 134 -13.08 2.32 0.68
N ASP A 135 -14.05 3.10 0.20
CA ASP A 135 -14.87 2.72 -0.95
C ASP A 135 -14.01 2.54 -2.21
N CYS A 136 -13.13 3.51 -2.50
CA CYS A 136 -12.18 3.41 -3.61
C CYS A 136 -11.21 2.25 -3.44
N LEU A 137 -10.74 1.98 -2.22
CA LEU A 137 -9.89 0.83 -1.92
C LEU A 137 -10.57 -0.49 -2.27
N ILE A 138 -11.82 -0.70 -1.82
CA ILE A 138 -12.60 -1.93 -2.11
C ILE A 138 -12.83 -2.07 -3.61
N LYS A 139 -13.26 -1.00 -4.27
CA LYS A 139 -13.51 -1.02 -5.71
C LYS A 139 -12.25 -1.34 -6.50
N GLY A 140 -11.14 -0.70 -6.13
CA GLY A 140 -9.85 -0.88 -6.80
C GLY A 140 -9.28 -2.30 -6.66
N ILE A 141 -9.31 -2.89 -5.46
CA ILE A 141 -8.78 -4.25 -5.28
C ILE A 141 -9.60 -5.30 -6.03
N LEU A 142 -10.93 -5.19 -5.99
CA LEU A 142 -11.82 -6.12 -6.70
C LEU A 142 -11.62 -6.01 -8.22
N TYR A 143 -11.49 -4.78 -8.74
CA TYR A 143 -11.24 -4.57 -10.16
C TYR A 143 -9.88 -5.14 -10.59
N ILE A 144 -8.79 -4.79 -9.89
CA ILE A 144 -7.44 -5.24 -10.27
C ILE A 144 -7.32 -6.76 -10.17
N ASP A 145 -7.92 -7.39 -9.17
CA ASP A 145 -7.95 -8.85 -9.08
C ASP A 145 -8.72 -9.48 -10.26
N SER A 146 -9.86 -8.89 -10.65
CA SER A 146 -10.67 -9.40 -11.76
C SER A 146 -9.97 -9.37 -13.12
N VAL A 147 -9.08 -8.40 -13.35
CA VAL A 147 -8.29 -8.29 -14.59
C VAL A 147 -6.95 -9.02 -14.49
N GLY A 148 -6.55 -9.43 -13.27
CA GLY A 148 -5.29 -10.07 -12.98
C GLY A 148 -4.07 -9.19 -13.28
N PHE A 149 -2.90 -9.82 -13.30
CA PHE A 149 -1.63 -9.14 -13.54
C PHE A 149 -0.89 -9.72 -14.75
N ASN A 150 -1.24 -9.26 -15.95
CA ASN A 150 -0.61 -9.68 -17.21
C ASN A 150 -0.58 -11.22 -17.36
N GLY A 151 -1.69 -11.90 -17.04
CA GLY A 151 -1.81 -13.35 -17.05
C GLY A 151 -1.37 -14.06 -15.77
N ARG A 152 -0.89 -13.33 -14.76
CA ARG A 152 -0.58 -13.85 -13.41
C ARG A 152 -1.70 -13.51 -12.42
N SER A 153 -1.74 -14.24 -11.32
CA SER A 153 -2.62 -13.91 -10.19
C SER A 153 -2.24 -12.57 -9.57
N GLN A 154 -3.25 -11.77 -9.22
CA GLN A 154 -3.03 -10.51 -8.49
C GLN A 154 -2.72 -10.76 -7.01
N CYS A 155 -3.37 -11.76 -6.42
CA CYS A 155 -3.17 -12.12 -5.03
C CYS A 155 -2.27 -13.36 -4.88
N TYR A 156 -1.58 -13.41 -3.74
CA TYR A 156 -0.63 -14.46 -3.41
C TYR A 156 -0.52 -14.67 -1.90
N TYR A 157 0.08 -15.78 -1.50
CA TYR A 157 0.43 -16.09 -0.12
C TYR A 157 1.85 -16.67 -0.05
N PHE A 158 2.40 -16.73 1.17
CA PHE A 158 3.66 -17.43 1.43
C PHE A 158 3.37 -18.79 2.05
N GLU A 159 3.75 -19.85 1.35
CA GLU A 159 3.81 -21.20 1.91
C GLU A 159 5.11 -21.35 2.70
N ASN A 160 5.05 -21.93 3.90
CA ASN A 160 6.20 -22.09 4.81
C ASN A 160 6.97 -20.78 5.12
N PRO A 161 6.30 -19.70 5.56
CA PRO A 161 6.90 -18.35 5.59
C PRO A 161 8.11 -18.20 6.54
N ALA A 162 8.21 -19.03 7.59
CA ALA A 162 9.31 -18.97 8.56
C ALA A 162 10.61 -19.65 8.07
N ASP A 163 10.50 -20.64 7.18
CA ASP A 163 11.64 -21.42 6.70
C ASP A 163 12.18 -20.77 5.42
N SER A 164 13.37 -20.16 5.48
CA SER A 164 13.94 -19.45 4.33
C SER A 164 14.28 -20.35 3.14
N GLU A 165 14.46 -21.66 3.33
CA GLU A 165 14.72 -22.60 2.24
C GLU A 165 13.42 -23.09 1.57
N LYS A 166 12.34 -23.20 2.35
CA LYS A 166 11.04 -23.70 1.86
C LYS A 166 10.00 -22.60 1.59
N CYS A 167 10.28 -21.37 1.97
CA CYS A 167 9.36 -20.25 1.80
C CYS A 167 9.12 -19.99 0.31
N GLN A 168 7.88 -20.16 -0.14
CA GLN A 168 7.49 -19.96 -1.54
C GLN A 168 6.33 -18.99 -1.65
N LYS A 169 6.44 -18.06 -2.60
CA LYS A 169 5.32 -17.19 -3.01
C LYS A 169 4.45 -17.97 -4.00
N LEU A 170 3.21 -18.24 -3.62
CA LEU A 170 2.25 -18.99 -4.44
C LEU A 170 1.04 -18.13 -4.78
N PRO A 171 0.47 -18.26 -6.00
CA PRO A 171 -0.72 -17.53 -6.38
C PRO A 171 -1.91 -17.93 -5.50
N PHE A 172 -2.77 -16.96 -5.19
CA PHE A 172 -4.05 -17.16 -4.54
C PHE A 172 -5.15 -16.52 -5.37
N ASP A 173 -6.13 -17.33 -5.70
CA ASP A 173 -7.27 -16.93 -6.52
C ASP A 173 -8.39 -16.41 -5.62
N LEU A 174 -8.74 -15.13 -5.78
CA LEU A 174 -9.80 -14.45 -5.02
C LEU A 174 -11.18 -14.61 -5.68
N ARG A 175 -11.42 -15.61 -6.54
CA ARG A 175 -12.77 -15.95 -7.00
C ARG A 175 -13.70 -16.21 -5.80
N ASN A 176 -14.78 -15.43 -5.72
CA ASN A 176 -15.71 -15.38 -4.57
C ASN A 176 -14.98 -15.04 -3.25
N PRO A 177 -14.45 -13.81 -3.13
CA PRO A 177 -13.51 -13.45 -2.08
C PRO A 177 -14.15 -13.26 -0.69
N TYR A 178 -15.47 -13.48 -0.55
CA TYR A 178 -16.22 -13.08 0.62
C TYR A 178 -16.52 -14.26 1.58
N PRO A 179 -16.51 -14.04 2.91
CA PRO A 179 -16.02 -12.82 3.56
C PRO A 179 -14.48 -12.78 3.61
N LEU A 180 -13.90 -11.58 3.50
CA LEU A 180 -12.48 -11.35 3.78
C LEU A 180 -12.26 -10.20 4.75
N LEU A 181 -11.11 -10.23 5.41
CA LEU A 181 -10.62 -9.13 6.23
C LEU A 181 -9.57 -8.38 5.41
N LEU A 182 -9.80 -7.10 5.14
CA LEU A 182 -8.83 -6.25 4.44
C LEU A 182 -8.10 -5.38 5.45
N VAL A 183 -6.78 -5.48 5.51
CA VAL A 183 -5.92 -4.72 6.40
C VAL A 183 -5.08 -3.77 5.57
N ASN A 184 -5.47 -2.50 5.51
CA ASN A 184 -4.78 -1.47 4.76
C ASN A 184 -3.72 -0.77 5.62
N ILE A 185 -2.44 -1.07 5.37
CA ILE A 185 -1.29 -0.56 6.12
C ILE A 185 -0.66 0.64 5.38
N GLY A 186 -1.22 1.82 5.62
CA GLY A 186 -0.68 3.11 5.16
C GLY A 186 0.17 3.79 6.22
N SER A 187 0.01 5.11 6.39
CA SER A 187 0.62 5.86 7.50
C SER A 187 0.13 5.33 8.85
N GLY A 188 -1.19 5.15 8.98
CA GLY A 188 -1.84 4.34 10.01
C GLY A 188 -2.37 3.02 9.41
N VAL A 189 -3.32 2.38 10.09
CA VAL A 189 -3.94 1.13 9.63
C VAL A 189 -5.45 1.19 9.76
N SER A 190 -6.17 0.80 8.70
CA SER A 190 -7.61 0.55 8.71
C SER A 190 -7.87 -0.94 8.46
N ILE A 191 -8.78 -1.53 9.24
CA ILE A 191 -9.15 -2.94 9.15
C ILE A 191 -10.64 -3.02 8.79
N LEU A 192 -10.94 -3.68 7.68
CA LEU A 192 -12.29 -3.83 7.16
C LEU A 192 -12.71 -5.30 7.15
N ALA A 193 -13.95 -5.57 7.52
CA ALA A 193 -14.62 -6.82 7.22
C ALA A 193 -15.46 -6.60 5.96
N VAL A 194 -15.21 -7.40 4.92
CA VAL A 194 -15.82 -7.26 3.60
C VAL A 194 -16.68 -8.48 3.33
N TYR A 195 -18.00 -8.30 3.33
CA TYR A 195 -18.99 -9.36 3.17
C TYR A 195 -19.54 -9.45 1.74
N SER A 196 -19.50 -8.35 1.00
CA SER A 196 -19.73 -8.29 -0.44
C SER A 196 -19.10 -7.02 -1.00
N LYS A 197 -19.18 -6.82 -2.32
CA LYS A 197 -18.68 -5.61 -2.99
C LYS A 197 -19.28 -4.31 -2.42
N ASP A 198 -20.54 -4.35 -1.98
CA ASP A 198 -21.29 -3.20 -1.48
C ASP A 198 -21.59 -3.30 0.03
N ASN A 199 -21.09 -4.34 0.69
CA ASN A 199 -21.33 -4.57 2.12
C ASN A 199 -20.01 -4.85 2.83
N TYR A 200 -19.47 -3.81 3.43
CA TYR A 200 -18.29 -3.87 4.27
C TYR A 200 -18.44 -2.87 5.41
N LYS A 201 -17.66 -3.09 6.47
CA LYS A 201 -17.56 -2.17 7.59
C LYS A 201 -16.11 -2.02 8.00
N ARG A 202 -15.74 -0.81 8.42
CA ARG A 202 -14.47 -0.58 9.12
C ARG A 202 -14.60 -1.11 10.55
N VAL A 203 -14.02 -2.28 10.81
CA VAL A 203 -14.06 -2.95 12.12
C VAL A 203 -13.31 -2.12 13.16
N THR A 204 -12.09 -1.72 12.83
CA THR A 204 -11.22 -0.92 13.71
C THR A 204 -10.03 -0.37 12.91
N GLY A 205 -9.07 0.22 13.61
CA GLY A 205 -7.75 0.54 13.08
C GLY A 205 -6.72 0.71 14.19
N THR A 206 -5.48 0.96 13.80
CA THR A 206 -4.40 1.35 14.72
C THR A 206 -3.61 2.50 14.14
N SER A 207 -3.17 3.44 14.97
CA SER A 207 -2.26 4.50 14.56
C SER A 207 -0.82 4.00 14.39
N LEU A 208 -0.50 2.81 14.90
CA LEU A 208 0.81 2.16 14.78
C LEU A 208 0.94 1.48 13.41
N GLY A 209 1.15 2.30 12.38
CA GLY A 209 1.26 1.85 10.98
C GLY A 209 2.64 2.07 10.37
N GLY A 210 2.70 2.14 9.04
CA GLY A 210 3.93 2.39 8.30
C GLY A 210 4.56 3.75 8.61
N GLY A 211 3.75 4.75 8.97
CA GLY A 211 4.23 6.06 9.42
C GLY A 211 4.96 5.99 10.77
N THR A 212 4.49 5.13 11.68
CA THR A 212 5.17 4.88 12.96
C THR A 212 6.50 4.17 12.75
N PHE A 213 6.52 3.12 11.90
CA PHE A 213 7.77 2.46 11.52
C PHE A 213 8.77 3.45 10.93
N PHE A 214 8.37 4.20 9.89
CA PHE A 214 9.29 5.08 9.20
C PHE A 214 9.75 6.24 10.09
N GLY A 215 8.84 6.89 10.80
CA GLY A 215 9.17 7.99 11.71
C GLY A 215 10.12 7.58 12.84
N LEU A 216 9.89 6.42 13.48
CA LEU A 216 10.78 5.92 14.52
C LEU A 216 12.14 5.51 13.95
N CYS A 217 12.20 4.89 12.76
CA CYS A 217 13.47 4.61 12.10
C CYS A 217 14.25 5.91 11.84
N CYS A 218 13.63 6.96 11.29
CA CYS A 218 14.30 8.25 11.09
C CYS A 218 14.89 8.80 12.41
N LEU A 219 14.13 8.74 13.51
CA LEU A 219 14.58 9.23 14.82
C LEU A 219 15.72 8.40 15.41
N LEU A 220 15.62 7.06 15.32
CA LEU A 220 16.53 6.14 16.00
C LEU A 220 17.80 5.83 15.21
N THR A 221 17.76 5.94 13.88
CA THR A 221 18.87 5.55 13.01
C THR A 221 19.39 6.71 12.18
N GLY A 222 18.59 7.76 11.99
CA GLY A 222 18.92 8.87 11.08
C GLY A 222 18.70 8.56 9.61
N CYS A 223 18.02 7.45 9.26
CA CYS A 223 17.64 7.21 7.86
C CYS A 223 16.69 8.31 7.36
N THR A 224 16.72 8.57 6.06
CA THR A 224 15.92 9.64 5.44
C THR A 224 14.90 9.12 4.43
N THR A 225 15.01 7.85 4.04
CA THR A 225 14.10 7.20 3.08
C THR A 225 13.56 5.88 3.63
N PHE A 226 12.40 5.47 3.13
CA PHE A 226 11.77 4.21 3.54
C PHE A 226 12.61 3.00 3.10
N GLU A 227 13.20 3.08 1.91
CA GLU A 227 14.13 2.11 1.35
C GLU A 227 15.35 1.91 2.27
N GLU A 228 15.97 3.00 2.73
CA GLU A 228 17.10 2.96 3.66
C GLU A 228 16.71 2.32 5.00
N ALA A 229 15.52 2.66 5.53
CA ALA A 229 15.02 2.06 6.76
C ALA A 229 14.86 0.52 6.62
N LEU A 230 14.35 0.04 5.48
CA LEU A 230 14.23 -1.39 5.21
C LEU A 230 15.59 -2.06 4.98
N GLU A 231 16.53 -1.38 4.31
CA GLU A 231 17.89 -1.87 4.13
C GLU A 231 18.58 -2.05 5.49
N MET A 232 18.50 -1.04 6.37
CA MET A 232 19.00 -1.15 7.74
C MET A 232 18.34 -2.30 8.49
N ALA A 233 17.01 -2.39 8.46
CA ALA A 233 16.27 -3.47 9.11
C ALA A 233 16.73 -4.83 8.58
N SER A 234 17.00 -4.99 7.27
CA SER A 234 17.42 -6.26 6.68
C SER A 234 18.69 -6.86 7.31
N ARG A 235 19.57 -6.01 7.87
CA ARG A 235 20.87 -6.39 8.45
C ARG A 235 20.87 -6.50 9.97
N GLY A 236 19.81 -6.03 10.63
CA GLY A 236 19.72 -5.98 12.09
C GLY A 236 19.23 -7.28 12.74
N ASP A 237 19.50 -7.38 14.03
CA ASP A 237 19.00 -8.42 14.94
C ASP A 237 18.16 -7.79 16.06
N SER A 238 16.84 -7.96 16.00
CA SER A 238 15.94 -7.39 17.01
C SER A 238 16.13 -8.00 18.41
N THR A 239 16.70 -9.20 18.54
CA THR A 239 16.82 -9.88 19.84
C THR A 239 17.80 -9.20 20.80
N LYS A 240 18.66 -8.32 20.28
CA LYS A 240 19.52 -7.44 21.11
C LYS A 240 18.74 -6.28 21.72
N VAL A 241 17.66 -5.85 21.05
CA VAL A 241 16.83 -4.70 21.41
C VAL A 241 15.60 -5.12 22.23
N ASP A 242 14.94 -6.19 21.81
CA ASP A 242 13.74 -6.73 22.42
C ASP A 242 14.06 -7.63 23.61
N LYS A 243 13.19 -7.64 24.61
CA LYS A 243 13.21 -8.61 25.69
C LYS A 243 12.32 -9.80 25.34
N LEU A 244 12.90 -10.99 25.30
CA LEU A 244 12.21 -12.22 24.95
C LEU A 244 11.68 -12.95 26.19
N VAL A 245 10.78 -13.92 25.99
CA VAL A 245 10.25 -14.75 27.09
C VAL A 245 11.39 -15.45 27.84
N ARG A 246 12.38 -15.99 27.13
CA ARG A 246 13.56 -16.63 27.74
C ARG A 246 14.40 -15.70 28.61
N ASP A 247 14.40 -14.40 28.34
CA ASP A 247 15.15 -13.41 29.13
C ASP A 247 14.49 -13.15 30.49
N ILE A 248 13.23 -13.57 30.66
CA ILE A 248 12.46 -13.45 31.90
C ILE A 248 12.34 -14.80 32.61
N TYR A 249 12.01 -15.86 31.86
CA TYR A 249 11.70 -17.18 32.40
C TYR A 249 12.87 -18.18 32.34
N GLY A 250 13.98 -17.86 31.67
CA GLY A 250 15.08 -18.79 31.42
C GLY A 250 14.78 -19.88 30.38
N GLY A 251 13.61 -19.82 29.72
CA GLY A 251 13.12 -20.80 28.76
C GLY A 251 11.71 -20.45 28.29
N ASP A 252 10.88 -21.45 28.03
CA ASP A 252 9.48 -21.28 27.67
C ASP A 252 8.62 -20.93 28.89
N TYR A 253 7.53 -20.20 28.69
CA TYR A 253 6.45 -20.11 29.67
C TYR A 253 5.38 -21.16 29.35
N GLU A 254 5.63 -22.38 29.82
CA GLU A 254 4.88 -23.59 29.45
C GLU A 254 3.38 -23.51 29.74
N ARG A 255 2.98 -22.95 30.89
CA ARG A 255 1.58 -22.91 31.33
C ARG A 255 0.63 -22.29 30.30
N PHE A 256 1.09 -21.30 29.54
CA PHE A 256 0.31 -20.62 28.50
C PHE A 256 0.89 -20.84 27.09
N GLY A 257 1.86 -21.74 26.95
CA GLY A 257 2.46 -22.09 25.65
C GLY A 257 3.17 -20.91 24.97
N LEU A 258 3.81 -20.01 25.73
CA LEU A 258 4.61 -18.94 25.14
C LEU A 258 6.05 -19.43 24.97
N PRO A 259 6.56 -19.59 23.74
CA PRO A 259 7.89 -20.12 23.53
C PRO A 259 8.95 -19.07 23.91
N GLY A 260 10.13 -19.53 24.34
CA GLY A 260 11.22 -18.68 24.84
C GLY A 260 11.76 -17.70 23.82
N TRP A 261 11.60 -17.95 22.53
CA TRP A 261 11.98 -17.05 21.45
C TRP A 261 10.97 -15.91 21.20
N ALA A 262 9.73 -16.01 21.71
CA ALA A 262 8.73 -14.97 21.53
C ALA A 262 9.15 -13.67 22.23
N VAL A 263 8.82 -12.54 21.61
CA VAL A 263 9.01 -11.22 22.21
C VAL A 263 8.03 -11.05 23.37
N ALA A 264 8.56 -10.82 24.58
CA ALA A 264 7.76 -10.51 25.76
C ALA A 264 7.56 -8.99 25.93
N SER A 265 8.59 -8.20 25.60
CA SER A 265 8.55 -6.74 25.65
C SER A 265 9.44 -6.14 24.55
N SER A 266 8.79 -5.59 23.52
CA SER A 266 9.46 -4.86 22.44
C SER A 266 10.27 -3.69 22.99
N PHE A 267 11.52 -3.54 22.53
CA PHE A 267 12.51 -2.58 23.06
C PHE A 267 12.82 -2.73 24.57
N GLY A 268 12.39 -3.83 25.21
CA GLY A 268 12.51 -4.01 26.65
C GLY A 268 13.95 -4.12 27.19
N ASN A 269 14.95 -4.38 26.33
CA ASN A 269 16.36 -4.33 26.75
C ASN A 269 16.92 -2.90 26.78
N MET A 270 16.27 -1.94 26.10
CA MET A 270 16.77 -0.58 25.95
C MET A 270 16.69 0.27 27.22
N MET A 271 16.12 -0.25 28.32
CA MET A 271 16.23 0.38 29.64
C MET A 271 17.66 0.27 30.23
N SER A 272 18.43 -0.76 29.85
CA SER A 272 19.82 -0.95 30.28
C SER A 272 20.76 -0.05 29.45
N LYS A 273 21.60 0.73 30.14
CA LYS A 273 22.61 1.58 29.50
C LYS A 273 23.60 0.76 28.67
N GLU A 274 24.12 -0.33 29.24
CA GLU A 274 25.05 -1.23 28.56
C GLU A 274 24.44 -1.80 27.27
N LYS A 275 23.18 -2.24 27.31
CA LYS A 275 22.49 -2.76 26.12
C LYS A 275 22.29 -1.66 25.06
N ARG A 276 21.96 -0.43 25.47
CA ARG A 276 21.86 0.71 24.53
C ARG A 276 23.19 1.02 23.86
N GLU A 277 24.31 0.90 24.58
CA GLU A 277 25.66 1.13 24.03
C GLU A 277 26.11 0.01 23.09
N ALA A 278 25.52 -1.19 23.19
CA ALA A 278 25.89 -2.36 22.40
C ALA A 278 25.08 -2.55 21.09
N VAL A 279 23.91 -1.94 20.96
CA VAL A 279 23.04 -2.12 19.77
C VAL A 279 23.49 -1.24 18.61
N SER A 280 23.30 -1.74 17.39
CA SER A 280 23.51 -0.96 16.17
C SER A 280 22.22 -0.26 15.71
N LYS A 281 22.35 0.63 14.72
CA LYS A 281 21.20 1.27 14.06
C LYS A 281 20.34 0.25 13.32
N GLU A 282 20.97 -0.72 12.69
CA GLU A 282 20.32 -1.82 11.99
C GLU A 282 19.48 -2.66 12.96
N ASP A 283 20.00 -2.98 14.16
CA ASP A 283 19.27 -3.69 15.21
C ASP A 283 18.00 -2.92 15.62
N LEU A 284 18.10 -1.60 15.79
CA LEU A 284 16.95 -0.73 16.10
C LEU A 284 15.92 -0.66 14.95
N ALA A 285 16.38 -0.57 13.70
CA ALA A 285 15.49 -0.59 12.53
C ALA A 285 14.74 -1.94 12.43
N ARG A 286 15.45 -3.06 12.67
CA ARG A 286 14.85 -4.40 12.69
C ARG A 286 13.83 -4.53 13.82
N ALA A 287 14.14 -4.09 15.04
CA ALA A 287 13.23 -4.13 16.17
C ALA A 287 11.97 -3.28 15.93
N THR A 288 12.13 -2.10 15.31
CA THR A 288 10.99 -1.25 14.91
C THR A 288 10.11 -1.99 13.91
N LEU A 289 10.69 -2.58 12.86
CA LEU A 289 9.95 -3.33 11.85
C LEU A 289 9.17 -4.50 12.46
N ILE A 290 9.82 -5.30 13.32
CA ILE A 290 9.23 -6.46 13.99
C ILE A 290 8.07 -6.04 14.90
N THR A 291 8.27 -4.99 15.71
CA THR A 291 7.29 -4.49 16.67
C THR A 291 6.01 -4.02 15.97
N ILE A 292 6.15 -3.17 14.95
CA ILE A 292 5.00 -2.65 14.20
C ILE A 292 4.29 -3.78 13.45
N THR A 293 5.03 -4.65 12.77
CA THR A 293 4.45 -5.75 11.98
C THR A 293 3.70 -6.75 12.85
N ASN A 294 4.29 -7.19 13.97
CA ASN A 294 3.65 -8.15 14.86
C ASN A 294 2.44 -7.55 15.60
N ASN A 295 2.47 -6.25 15.93
CA ASN A 295 1.32 -5.57 16.51
C ASN A 295 0.14 -5.58 15.52
N ILE A 296 0.39 -5.22 14.26
CA ILE A 296 -0.62 -5.28 13.19
C ILE A 296 -1.15 -6.71 13.01
N GLY A 297 -0.26 -7.71 12.91
CA GLY A 297 -0.65 -9.11 12.78
C GLY A 297 -1.51 -9.61 13.94
N SER A 298 -1.20 -9.22 15.17
CA SER A 298 -2.00 -9.58 16.35
C SER A 298 -3.40 -8.95 16.33
N ILE A 299 -3.51 -7.67 15.98
CA ILE A 299 -4.79 -6.97 15.86
C ILE A 299 -5.63 -7.59 14.74
N ALA A 300 -5.02 -7.82 13.56
CA ALA A 300 -5.67 -8.46 12.43
C ALA A 300 -6.20 -9.86 12.79
N ARG A 301 -5.40 -10.67 13.51
CA ARG A 301 -5.82 -11.99 14.02
C ARG A 301 -7.03 -11.89 14.94
N MET A 302 -7.04 -10.94 15.89
CA MET A 302 -8.17 -10.74 16.80
C MET A 302 -9.44 -10.33 16.03
N CYS A 303 -9.32 -9.39 15.08
CA CYS A 303 -10.45 -8.99 14.23
C CYS A 303 -10.98 -10.15 13.39
N ALA A 304 -10.09 -10.92 12.75
CA ALA A 304 -10.45 -12.08 11.94
C ALA A 304 -11.25 -13.11 12.73
N LEU A 305 -10.76 -13.48 13.93
CA LEU A 305 -11.44 -14.44 14.80
C LEU A 305 -12.80 -13.93 15.29
N ASN A 306 -12.89 -12.64 15.67
CA ASN A 306 -14.13 -12.05 16.17
C ASN A 306 -15.19 -11.87 15.08
N GLU A 307 -14.79 -11.66 13.82
CA GLU A 307 -15.68 -11.54 12.66
C GLU A 307 -15.92 -12.89 11.97
N ASN A 308 -15.34 -13.99 12.47
CA ASN A 308 -15.39 -15.34 11.88
C ASN A 308 -14.89 -15.39 10.43
N ILE A 309 -13.81 -14.66 10.14
CA ILE A 309 -13.18 -14.57 8.82
C ILE A 309 -11.81 -15.26 8.84
N ASN A 310 -11.56 -16.14 7.88
CA ASN A 310 -10.32 -16.93 7.83
C ASN A 310 -9.29 -16.41 6.81
N GLN A 311 -9.68 -15.47 5.94
CA GLN A 311 -8.81 -14.89 4.91
C GLN A 311 -8.52 -13.43 5.25
N VAL A 312 -7.23 -13.10 5.40
CA VAL A 312 -6.80 -11.75 5.76
C VAL A 312 -5.88 -11.21 4.66
N VAL A 313 -6.37 -10.26 3.87
CA VAL A 313 -5.60 -9.60 2.82
C VAL A 313 -4.92 -8.36 3.39
N PHE A 314 -3.60 -8.31 3.34
CA PHE A 314 -2.82 -7.14 3.72
C PHE A 314 -2.42 -6.34 2.48
N VAL A 315 -2.68 -5.04 2.52
CA VAL A 315 -2.36 -4.07 1.45
C VAL A 315 -1.73 -2.82 2.05
N GLY A 316 -1.37 -1.85 1.22
CA GLY A 316 -0.76 -0.59 1.60
C GLY A 316 0.77 -0.55 1.42
N ASN A 317 1.30 0.64 1.18
CA ASN A 317 2.70 0.85 0.81
C ASN A 317 3.73 0.51 1.91
N PHE A 318 3.31 0.24 3.16
CA PHE A 318 4.21 -0.34 4.15
C PHE A 318 4.79 -1.69 3.68
N LEU A 319 4.06 -2.42 2.85
CA LEU A 319 4.46 -3.73 2.33
C LEU A 319 5.27 -3.65 1.03
N ARG A 320 5.35 -2.46 0.41
CA ARG A 320 6.16 -2.24 -0.80
C ARG A 320 7.60 -2.62 -0.50
N ILE A 321 8.17 -3.49 -1.34
CA ILE A 321 9.53 -4.05 -1.23
C ILE A 321 9.86 -4.65 0.15
N ASN A 322 8.84 -5.01 0.95
CA ASN A 322 8.99 -5.40 2.35
C ASN A 322 8.59 -6.86 2.58
N THR A 323 9.27 -7.77 1.89
CA THR A 323 9.06 -9.23 2.03
C THR A 323 9.31 -9.73 3.46
N ILE A 324 10.14 -9.02 4.24
CA ILE A 324 10.36 -9.31 5.66
C ILE A 324 9.03 -9.19 6.42
N ALA A 325 8.34 -8.03 6.32
CA ALA A 325 7.07 -7.84 7.00
C ALA A 325 5.99 -8.80 6.49
N MET A 326 5.93 -9.05 5.18
CA MET A 326 4.95 -9.99 4.62
C MET A 326 5.13 -11.42 5.16
N ARG A 327 6.38 -11.92 5.21
CA ARG A 327 6.67 -13.24 5.80
C ARG A 327 6.37 -13.29 7.29
N LEU A 328 6.66 -12.22 8.03
CA LEU A 328 6.32 -12.10 9.46
C LEU A 328 4.80 -12.14 9.69
N LEU A 329 4.01 -11.40 8.90
CA LEU A 329 2.55 -11.43 8.97
C LEU A 329 2.01 -12.83 8.66
N ALA A 330 2.51 -13.46 7.59
CA ALA A 330 2.12 -14.81 7.22
C ALA A 330 2.41 -15.83 8.31
N TYR A 331 3.63 -15.80 8.86
CA TYR A 331 4.01 -16.66 9.97
C TYR A 331 3.18 -16.40 11.23
N ALA A 332 3.00 -15.14 11.61
CA ALA A 332 2.27 -14.78 12.83
C ALA A 332 0.80 -15.21 12.76
N LEU A 333 0.12 -14.99 11.62
CA LEU A 333 -1.26 -15.43 11.46
C LEU A 333 -1.37 -16.96 11.51
N ASP A 334 -0.51 -17.67 10.80
CA ASP A 334 -0.50 -19.14 10.77
C ASP A 334 -0.22 -19.73 12.16
N TYR A 335 0.90 -19.34 12.78
CA TYR A 335 1.36 -19.88 14.06
C TYR A 335 0.36 -19.61 15.19
N TRP A 336 -0.08 -18.36 15.36
CA TRP A 336 -0.97 -17.98 16.48
C TRP A 336 -2.43 -18.35 16.27
N SER A 337 -2.82 -18.78 15.06
CA SER A 337 -4.15 -19.35 14.79
C SER A 337 -4.15 -20.86 14.60
N LYS A 338 -2.99 -21.52 14.74
CA LYS A 338 -2.81 -22.96 14.47
C LYS A 338 -3.26 -23.34 13.04
N GLY A 339 -2.91 -22.51 12.07
CA GLY A 339 -3.21 -22.71 10.66
C GLY A 339 -4.64 -22.36 10.22
N GLN A 340 -5.48 -21.81 11.11
CA GLN A 340 -6.85 -21.43 10.76
C GLN A 340 -6.92 -20.18 9.87
N LEU A 341 -6.04 -19.21 10.10
CA LEU A 341 -6.03 -17.95 9.36
C LEU A 341 -4.94 -17.96 8.28
N LYS A 342 -5.30 -17.49 7.08
CA LYS A 342 -4.35 -17.33 5.96
C LYS A 342 -4.11 -15.86 5.68
N ALA A 343 -2.82 -15.46 5.70
CA ALA A 343 -2.39 -14.14 5.23
C ALA A 343 -2.26 -14.14 3.71
N LEU A 344 -2.91 -13.17 3.08
CA LEU A 344 -2.88 -12.92 1.65
C LEU A 344 -2.27 -11.54 1.40
N PHE A 345 -1.61 -11.41 0.25
CA PHE A 345 -0.95 -10.19 -0.20
C PHE A 345 -1.34 -9.92 -1.65
N SER A 346 -0.96 -8.75 -2.14
CA SER A 346 -1.28 -8.31 -3.50
C SER A 346 -0.06 -7.69 -4.17
N GLU A 347 -0.01 -7.74 -5.50
CA GLU A 347 1.11 -7.20 -6.29
C GLU A 347 1.02 -5.67 -6.50
N HIS A 348 -0.17 -5.09 -6.31
CA HIS A 348 -0.45 -3.66 -6.49
C HIS A 348 -0.85 -3.00 -5.16
N GLU A 349 -0.24 -3.46 -4.06
CA GLU A 349 -0.67 -3.23 -2.67
C GLU A 349 -0.93 -1.76 -2.32
N GLY A 350 -0.23 -0.82 -2.95
CA GLY A 350 -0.32 0.60 -2.64
C GLY A 350 -1.34 1.40 -3.45
N TYR A 351 -1.95 0.83 -4.49
CA TYR A 351 -2.55 1.60 -5.58
C TYR A 351 -4.07 1.50 -5.72
N PHE A 352 -4.72 0.63 -4.95
CA PHE A 352 -6.16 0.35 -5.12
C PHE A 352 -7.05 1.58 -4.94
N GLY A 353 -6.76 2.48 -3.98
CA GLY A 353 -7.53 3.72 -3.82
C GLY A 353 -7.49 4.59 -5.09
N ALA A 354 -6.32 4.73 -5.71
CA ALA A 354 -6.17 5.48 -6.96
C ALA A 354 -6.89 4.80 -8.13
N VAL A 355 -6.86 3.45 -8.19
CA VAL A 355 -7.65 2.70 -9.18
C VAL A 355 -9.15 2.92 -8.95
N GLY A 356 -9.65 2.83 -7.72
CA GLY A 356 -11.05 3.08 -7.39
C GLY A 356 -11.50 4.47 -7.84
N ALA A 357 -10.67 5.50 -7.60
CA ALA A 357 -10.94 6.86 -8.05
C ALA A 357 -11.02 6.97 -9.59
N LEU A 358 -10.16 6.26 -10.32
CA LEU A 358 -10.25 6.18 -11.78
C LEU A 358 -11.55 5.49 -12.23
N LEU A 359 -11.96 4.41 -11.56
CA LEU A 359 -13.20 3.69 -11.92
C LEU A 359 -14.46 4.53 -11.65
N GLU A 360 -14.44 5.39 -10.64
CA GLU A 360 -15.51 6.36 -10.39
C GLU A 360 -15.63 7.41 -11.49
N LEU A 361 -14.51 7.95 -11.99
CA LEU A 361 -14.50 8.84 -13.15
C LEU A 361 -15.23 8.20 -14.34
N LEU A 362 -14.99 6.91 -14.55
CA LEU A 362 -15.52 6.15 -15.68
C LEU A 362 -16.91 5.54 -15.43
N LYS A 363 -17.48 5.71 -14.23
CA LYS A 363 -18.76 5.10 -13.82
C LYS A 363 -18.81 3.59 -14.04
N ILE A 364 -17.67 2.92 -13.85
CA ILE A 364 -17.60 1.45 -13.89
C ILE A 364 -18.19 0.94 -12.57
N PRO A 365 -19.13 -0.02 -12.58
CA PRO A 365 -19.74 -0.56 -11.37
C PRO A 365 -18.83 -1.46 -10.54
#